data_AF-A0A535CIJ9-F1
#
_entry.id   AF-A0A535CIJ9-F1
#
_cell.length_a   1.000
_cell.length_b   1.000
_cell.length_c   1.000
_cell.angle_alpha   90.00
_cell.angle_beta   90.00
_cell.angle_gamma   90.00
#
_symmetry.space_group_name_H-M   'P 1'
#
loop_
_entity.id
_entity.type
_entity.pdbx_description
1 polymer ?
#
loop_
_entity_poly.entity_id
_entity_poly.type
_entity_poly.pdbx_seq_one_letter_code
_entity_poly.pdbx_strand_id
1 'polypeptide(L)'
;MATVAYIQANPESAKSIVNSEIKRITGKALLSKELDQAYTNLDITYDPLTSTMLQSADRAYSLGFLGSSQPNLNGIFYLGPLNQVLTSKGLAQVTGP
;
A
#
# COMPACT_ATOMS: atom_id res chain seq x y z
N MET A 1 1.39 -13.44 13.66
CA MET A 1 1.55 -11.97 13.50
C MET A 1 0.91 -11.53 12.19
N ALA A 2 0.30 -10.35 12.10
CA ALA A 2 -0.17 -9.83 10.80
C ALA A 2 1.02 -9.37 9.94
N THR A 3 0.90 -9.43 8.61
CA THR A 3 2.00 -9.16 7.68
C THR A 3 2.59 -7.76 7.84
N VAL A 4 1.74 -6.73 7.94
CA VAL A 4 2.19 -5.33 8.18
C VAL A 4 3.00 -5.24 9.48
N ALA A 5 2.49 -5.80 10.59
CA ALA A 5 3.23 -5.83 11.85
C ALA A 5 4.57 -6.58 11.73
N TYR A 6 4.62 -7.66 10.94
CA TYR A 6 5.88 -8.36 10.66
C TYR A 6 6.89 -7.51 9.91
N ILE A 7 6.47 -6.82 8.85
CA ILE A 7 7.36 -5.97 8.06
C ILE A 7 7.90 -4.83 8.94
N GLN A 8 7.03 -4.18 9.72
CA GLN A 8 7.41 -3.10 10.63
C GLN A 8 8.42 -3.57 11.71
N ALA A 9 8.23 -4.76 12.27
CA ALA A 9 9.13 -5.31 13.30
C ALA A 9 10.41 -5.92 12.74
N ASN A 10 10.46 -6.25 11.44
CA ASN A 10 11.57 -6.99 10.81
C ASN A 10 11.95 -6.38 9.44
N PRO A 11 12.31 -5.09 9.36
CA PRO A 11 12.52 -4.40 8.08
C PRO A 11 13.62 -5.05 7.22
N GLU A 12 14.74 -5.45 7.82
CA GLU A 12 15.84 -6.11 7.10
C GLU A 12 15.44 -7.48 6.53
N SER A 13 14.72 -8.28 7.32
CA SER A 13 14.18 -9.57 6.86
C SER A 13 13.18 -9.38 5.73
N ALA A 14 12.22 -8.46 5.90
CA ALA A 14 11.21 -8.15 4.90
C ALA A 14 11.84 -7.68 3.57
N LYS A 15 12.85 -6.81 3.66
CA LYS A 15 13.64 -6.34 2.51
C LYS A 15 14.35 -7.48 1.78
N SER A 16 14.99 -8.39 2.52
CA SER A 16 15.64 -9.58 1.96
C SER A 16 14.65 -10.50 1.25
N ILE A 17 13.49 -10.77 1.87
CA ILE A 17 12.41 -11.57 1.28
C ILE A 17 11.91 -10.94 -0.02
N VAL A 18 11.64 -9.63 -0.03
CA VAL A 18 11.18 -8.90 -1.22
C VAL A 18 12.20 -9.01 -2.35
N ASN A 19 13.49 -8.80 -2.09
CA ASN A 19 14.51 -8.87 -3.14
C ASN A 19 14.68 -10.29 -3.70
N SER A 20 14.55 -11.30 -2.84
CA SER A 20 14.54 -12.71 -3.26
C SER A 20 13.36 -13.01 -4.17
N GLU A 21 12.16 -12.55 -3.82
CA GLU A 21 10.96 -12.75 -4.64
C GLU A 21 11.03 -11.99 -5.97
N ILE A 22 11.57 -10.76 -5.98
CA ILE A 22 11.84 -10.03 -7.23
C ILE A 22 12.78 -10.85 -8.13
N LYS A 23 13.87 -11.40 -7.58
CA LYS A 23 14.78 -12.26 -8.35
C LYS A 23 14.07 -13.51 -8.87
N ARG A 24 13.24 -14.14 -8.06
CA ARG A 24 12.49 -15.35 -8.45
C ARG A 24 11.51 -15.08 -9.60
N ILE A 25 10.82 -13.94 -9.58
CA ILE A 25 9.79 -13.58 -10.57
C ILE A 25 10.41 -13.00 -11.85
N THR A 26 11.45 -12.17 -11.72
CA THR A 26 12.02 -11.39 -12.84
C THR A 26 13.34 -11.95 -13.37
N GLY A 27 13.95 -12.91 -12.66
CA GLY A 27 15.27 -13.47 -12.95
C GLY A 27 16.45 -12.68 -12.38
N LYS A 28 16.23 -11.45 -11.86
CA LYS A 28 17.32 -10.59 -11.35
C LYS A 28 16.93 -9.88 -10.05
N ALA A 29 17.84 -9.90 -9.08
CA ALA A 29 17.70 -9.11 -7.85
C ALA A 29 17.98 -7.63 -8.11
N LEU A 30 17.37 -6.76 -7.32
CA LEU A 30 17.79 -5.37 -7.21
C LEU A 30 19.14 -5.29 -6.47
N LEU A 31 19.93 -4.30 -6.86
CA LEU A 31 21.15 -3.94 -6.14
C LEU A 31 20.79 -3.46 -4.73
N SER A 32 21.60 -3.84 -3.74
CA SER A 32 21.29 -3.59 -2.33
C SER A 32 21.14 -2.10 -2.02
N LYS A 33 21.98 -1.24 -2.62
CA LYS A 33 21.97 0.21 -2.38
C LYS A 33 20.64 0.85 -2.81
N GLU A 34 20.11 0.46 -3.96
CA GLU A 34 18.86 0.94 -4.53
C GLU A 34 17.68 0.49 -3.69
N LEU A 35 17.73 -0.76 -3.21
CA LEU A 35 16.72 -1.30 -2.32
C LEU A 35 16.73 -0.59 -0.96
N ASP A 36 17.92 -0.35 -0.39
CA ASP A 36 18.08 0.37 0.87
C ASP A 36 17.51 1.80 0.75
N GLN A 37 17.85 2.52 -0.32
CA GLN A 37 17.33 3.86 -0.58
C GLN A 37 15.81 3.86 -0.84
N ALA A 38 15.26 2.85 -1.50
CA ALA A 38 13.82 2.75 -1.69
C ALA A 38 13.11 2.58 -0.34
N TYR A 39 13.64 1.72 0.53
CA TYR A 39 13.03 1.42 1.84
C TYR A 39 13.05 2.60 2.81
N THR A 40 13.95 3.58 2.67
CA THR A 40 13.89 4.81 3.48
C THR A 40 12.68 5.69 3.15
N ASN A 41 12.02 5.45 2.01
CA ASN A 41 10.87 6.23 1.54
C ASN A 41 9.56 5.44 1.65
N LEU A 42 9.55 4.28 2.30
CA LEU A 42 8.37 3.45 2.48
C LEU A 42 7.79 3.60 3.88
N ASP A 43 6.48 3.80 3.94
CA ASP A 43 5.68 3.60 5.16
C ASP A 43 4.75 2.41 4.93
N ILE A 44 4.84 1.41 5.81
CA ILE A 44 4.08 0.17 5.72
C ILE A 44 2.92 0.29 6.70
N THR A 45 1.72 0.47 6.18
CA THR A 45 0.55 0.83 6.96
C THR A 45 -0.68 -0.01 6.64
N TYR A 46 -1.63 -0.06 7.56
CA TYR A 46 -2.99 -0.56 7.32
C TYR A 46 -3.91 0.53 6.73
N ASP A 47 -3.48 1.79 6.77
CA ASP A 47 -4.25 2.93 6.27
C ASP A 47 -4.37 2.87 4.73
N PRO A 48 -5.60 2.89 4.19
CA PRO A 48 -5.84 2.90 2.74
C PRO A 48 -5.46 4.21 2.03
N LEU A 49 -5.04 5.26 2.74
CA LEU A 49 -4.60 6.56 2.22
C LEU A 49 -5.63 7.20 1.28
N THR A 50 -6.87 7.29 1.76
CA THR A 50 -8.05 7.66 0.97
C THR A 50 -7.92 9.03 0.30
N SER A 51 -7.42 10.03 1.01
CA SER A 51 -7.19 11.38 0.48
C SER A 51 -6.22 11.39 -0.69
N THR A 52 -5.18 10.56 -0.65
CA THR A 52 -4.18 10.41 -1.72
C THR A 52 -4.79 9.78 -2.97
N MET A 53 -5.67 8.78 -2.80
CA MET A 53 -6.39 8.17 -3.92
C MET A 53 -7.37 9.15 -4.58
N LEU A 54 -8.14 9.91 -3.79
CA LEU A 54 -9.06 10.93 -4.31
C LEU A 54 -8.30 12.00 -5.11
N GLN A 55 -7.16 12.47 -4.61
CA GLN A 55 -6.29 13.40 -5.34
C GLN A 55 -5.72 12.79 -6.63
N SER A 56 -5.37 11.49 -6.61
CA SER A 56 -4.86 10.80 -7.79
C SER A 56 -5.93 10.68 -8.87
N ALA A 57 -7.17 10.35 -8.48
CA ALA A 57 -8.31 10.28 -9.39
C ALA A 57 -8.65 11.66 -9.98
N ASP A 58 -8.63 12.72 -9.17
CA ASP A 58 -8.85 14.10 -9.63
C ASP A 58 -7.82 14.54 -10.68
N ARG A 59 -6.53 14.26 -10.43
CA ARG A 59 -5.45 14.53 -11.39
C ARG A 59 -5.62 13.72 -12.67
N ALA A 60 -5.93 12.43 -12.56
CA ALA A 60 -6.13 11.57 -13.73
C ALA A 60 -7.33 12.03 -14.57
N TYR A 61 -8.42 12.46 -13.93
CA TYR A 61 -9.56 13.07 -14.62
C TYR A 61 -9.18 14.38 -15.31
N SER A 62 -8.47 15.27 -14.61
CA SER A 62 -8.01 16.56 -15.16
C SER A 62 -7.09 16.39 -16.37
N LEU A 63 -6.34 15.29 -16.45
CA LEU A 63 -5.49 14.92 -17.59
C LEU A 63 -6.24 14.17 -18.70
N GLY A 64 -7.55 13.93 -18.54
CA GLY A 64 -8.39 13.26 -19.54
C GLY A 64 -8.31 11.73 -19.53
N PHE A 65 -7.66 11.11 -18.54
CA PHE A 65 -7.52 9.65 -18.47
C PHE A 65 -8.77 8.94 -17.98
N LEU A 66 -9.70 9.65 -17.32
CA LEU A 66 -10.90 9.06 -16.70
C LEU A 66 -12.20 9.43 -17.42
N GLY A 67 -12.12 9.69 -18.72
CA GLY A 67 -13.27 10.01 -19.56
C GLY A 67 -13.72 11.47 -19.46
N SER A 68 -14.95 11.73 -19.93
CA SER A 68 -15.47 13.10 -20.11
C SER A 68 -16.26 13.65 -18.93
N SER A 69 -16.47 12.85 -17.88
CA SER A 69 -17.18 13.24 -16.66
C SER A 69 -16.43 12.77 -15.44
N GLN A 70 -16.51 13.53 -14.34
CA GLN A 70 -15.81 13.20 -13.11
C GLN A 70 -16.20 11.79 -12.62
N PRO A 71 -15.23 10.93 -12.28
CA PRO A 71 -15.51 9.55 -11.89
C PRO A 71 -16.27 9.52 -10.56
N ASN A 72 -17.28 8.65 -10.49
CA ASN A 72 -17.93 8.32 -9.22
C ASN A 72 -17.05 7.31 -8.47
N LEU A 73 -16.52 7.73 -7.32
CA LEU A 73 -15.61 6.92 -6.50
C LEU A 73 -16.32 6.24 -5.31
N ASN A 74 -17.65 6.33 -5.24
CA ASN A 74 -18.43 5.70 -4.17
C ASN A 74 -18.19 4.19 -4.16
N GLY A 75 -17.87 3.65 -2.98
CA GLY A 75 -17.63 2.22 -2.79
C GLY A 75 -16.26 1.73 -3.24
N ILE A 76 -15.35 2.61 -3.67
CA ILE A 76 -13.96 2.21 -4.01
C ILE A 76 -13.20 1.69 -2.78
N PHE A 77 -13.61 2.12 -1.58
CA PHE A 77 -13.12 1.60 -0.30
C PHE A 77 -14.20 0.77 0.38
N TYR A 78 -13.94 -0.53 0.54
CA TYR A 78 -14.77 -1.41 1.36
C TYR A 78 -14.00 -1.80 2.63
N LEU A 79 -14.12 -0.97 3.67
CA LEU A 79 -13.30 -1.07 4.88
C LEU A 79 -13.85 -2.04 5.94
N GLY A 80 -15.07 -2.56 5.76
CA GLY A 80 -15.71 -3.47 6.70
C GLY A 80 -14.84 -4.69 7.05
N PRO A 81 -14.40 -5.49 6.07
CA PRO A 81 -13.55 -6.65 6.31
C PRO A 81 -12.21 -6.30 6.96
N LEU A 82 -11.59 -5.20 6.54
CA LEU A 82 -10.33 -4.74 7.12
C LEU A 82 -10.52 -4.39 8.61
N ASN A 83 -11.54 -3.61 8.93
CA ASN A 83 -11.82 -3.19 10.30
C ASN A 83 -12.21 -4.36 11.20
N GLN A 84 -12.91 -5.38 10.68
CA GLN A 84 -13.15 -6.62 11.42
C GLN A 84 -11.85 -7.31 11.85
N VAL A 85 -10.87 -7.41 10.93
CA VAL A 85 -9.56 -8.03 11.20
C VAL A 85 -8.71 -7.17 12.13
N LEU A 86 -8.74 -5.84 11.98
CA LEU A 86 -8.00 -4.93 12.86
C LEU A 86 -8.53 -5.01 14.30
N THR A 87 -9.85 -4.95 14.48
CA THR A 87 -10.48 -5.09 15.79
C THR A 87 -10.20 -6.45 16.42
N SER A 88 -10.25 -7.55 15.66
CA SER A 88 -9.93 -8.89 16.20
C SER A 88 -8.46 -9.03 16.64
N LYS A 89 -7.59 -8.10 16.23
CA LYS A 89 -6.17 -8.03 16.60
C LYS A 89 -5.88 -6.95 17.64
N GLY A 90 -6.91 -6.28 18.18
CA GLY A 90 -6.77 -5.19 19.14
C GLY A 90 -6.17 -3.91 18.55
N LEU A 91 -6.23 -3.75 17.22
CA LEU A 91 -5.74 -2.57 16.51
C LEU A 91 -6.88 -1.57 16.27
N ALA A 92 -6.51 -0.31 16.12
CA ALA A 92 -7.45 0.75 15.75
C ALA A 92 -8.06 0.50 14.36
N GLN A 93 -9.32 0.87 14.20
CA GLN A 93 -10.00 0.86 12.91
C GLN A 93 -9.49 2.00 12.02
N VAL A 94 -9.54 1.79 10.72
CA VAL A 94 -9.28 2.82 9.71
C VAL A 94 -10.59 3.43 9.23
N THR A 95 -10.55 4.70 8.88
CA THR A 95 -11.68 5.46 8.35
C THR A 95 -11.52 5.65 6.83
N GLY A 96 -12.64 5.81 6.15
CA GLY A 96 -12.69 6.08 4.72
C GLY A 96 -13.80 7.05 4.36
N PRO A 97 -13.80 7.55 3.12
CA PRO A 97 -14.83 8.43 2.60
C PRO A 97 -16.19 7.74 2.50
#